data_AF-A0A7W7Q8L4-F1
#
_entry.id   AF-A0A7W7Q8L4-F1
#
_cell.length_a   1.000
_cell.length_b   1.000
_cell.length_c   1.000
_cell.angle_alpha   90.00
_cell.angle_beta   90.00
_cell.angle_gamma   90.00
#
_symmetry.space_group_name_H-M   'P 1'
#
loop_
_entity.id
_entity.type
_entity.pdbx_description
1 polymer ?
#
loop_
_entity_poly.entity_id
_entity_poly.type
_entity_poly.pdbx_seq_one_letter_code
_entity_poly.pdbx_strand_id
1 'polypeptide(L)'
;MSELVVQERRLPGIGWRYDTRVGDDSEQLLVIVAEDRGPRHIMVFDGQSEEPSTSVRLSTGHAAGIAALLTGARLAVVPAVVDERPDEPPPAGIPVDTVDAGEQSVAGSRP
;
A
#
# COMPACT_ATOMS: atom_id res chain seq x y z
N MET A 1 -11.39 19.06 9.42
CA MET A 1 -10.53 18.66 8.28
C MET A 1 -9.12 18.75 8.82
N SER A 2 -8.53 17.62 9.18
CA SER A 2 -7.18 17.60 9.77
C SER A 2 -6.20 17.75 8.62
N GLU A 3 -5.37 18.80 8.65
CA GLU A 3 -4.33 19.00 7.65
C GLU A 3 -3.22 17.98 7.90
N LEU A 4 -2.92 17.15 6.89
CA LEU A 4 -1.83 16.18 6.96
C LEU A 4 -0.53 16.86 6.56
N VAL A 5 0.45 16.91 7.47
CA VAL A 5 1.79 17.43 7.18
C VAL A 5 2.73 16.27 6.95
N VAL A 6 3.26 16.17 5.73
CA VAL A 6 4.26 15.17 5.35
C VAL A 6 5.59 15.86 5.10
N GLN A 7 6.65 15.40 5.79
CA GLN A 7 8.01 15.81 5.51
C GLN A 7 8.67 14.81 4.56
N GLU A 8 9.13 15.30 3.41
CA GLU A 8 9.80 14.48 2.39
C GLU A 8 11.31 14.72 2.40
N ARG A 9 12.08 13.66 2.24
CA ARG A 9 13.54 13.71 2.13
C ARG A 9 14.07 12.69 1.13
N ARG A 10 14.95 13.12 0.22
CA ARG A 10 15.73 12.21 -0.63
C ARG A 10 16.81 11.51 0.20
N LEU A 11 16.90 10.19 0.10
CA LEU A 11 17.99 9.37 0.62
C LEU A 11 18.91 8.94 -0.53
N PRO A 12 20.10 9.56 -0.71
CA PRO A 12 20.98 9.27 -1.84
C PRO A 12 21.32 7.78 -1.93
N GLY A 13 21.12 7.20 -3.12
CA GLY A 13 21.40 5.78 -3.39
C GLY A 13 20.40 4.78 -2.80
N ILE A 14 19.39 5.25 -2.07
CA ILE A 14 18.36 4.39 -1.46
C ILE A 14 17.00 4.68 -2.09
N GLY A 15 16.52 5.91 -1.98
CA GLY A 15 15.11 6.20 -2.28
C GLY A 15 14.63 7.50 -1.66
N TRP A 16 13.35 7.52 -1.30
CA TRP A 16 12.70 8.64 -0.62
C TRP A 16 12.26 8.24 0.77
N ARG A 17 12.30 9.18 1.71
CA ARG A 17 11.76 9.06 3.05
C ARG A 17 10.63 10.07 3.24
N TYR A 18 9.53 9.60 3.79
CA TYR A 18 8.38 10.41 4.14
C TYR A 18 8.10 10.20 5.63
N ASP A 19 7.99 11.31 6.36
CA ASP A 19 7.69 11.32 7.78
C ASP A 19 6.37 12.06 7.98
N THR A 20 5.40 11.43 8.67
CA THR A 20 4.12 12.07 9.00
C THR A 20 3.63 11.64 10.36
N ARG A 21 3.00 12.56 11.08
CA ARG A 21 2.29 12.23 12.31
C ARG A 21 0.91 11.68 12.00
N VAL A 22 0.49 10.67 12.74
CA VAL A 22 -0.81 10.00 12.56
C VAL A 22 -1.53 9.88 13.92
N GLY A 23 -2.86 9.86 13.89
CA GLY A 23 -3.69 9.85 15.10
C GLY A 23 -3.99 11.25 15.63
N ASP A 24 -4.98 11.31 16.53
CA ASP A 24 -5.41 12.56 17.17
C ASP A 24 -4.38 13.04 18.22
N ASP A 25 -3.66 12.12 18.84
CA ASP A 25 -2.47 12.40 19.65
C ASP A 25 -1.23 12.35 18.75
N SER A 26 -0.55 13.49 18.59
CA SER A 26 0.60 13.73 17.69
C SER A 26 1.88 12.92 18.00
N GLU A 27 1.77 11.88 18.80
CA GLU A 27 2.87 11.06 19.31
C GLU A 27 3.24 9.94 18.35
N GLN A 28 2.35 9.49 17.47
CA GLN A 28 2.69 8.43 16.52
C GLN A 28 3.32 9.00 15.25
N LEU A 29 4.54 8.57 14.95
CA LEU A 29 5.26 8.94 13.75
C LEU A 29 5.27 7.76 12.78
N LEU A 30 4.65 7.96 11.61
CA LEU A 30 4.71 7.05 10.48
C LEU A 30 5.88 7.46 9.58
N VAL A 31 6.80 6.53 9.36
CA VAL A 31 7.95 6.69 8.47
C VAL A 31 7.82 5.71 7.31
N ILE A 32 7.86 6.22 6.08
CA ILE A 32 7.85 5.42 4.86
C ILE A 32 9.16 5.64 4.11
N VAL A 33 9.88 4.56 3.83
CA VAL A 33 11.05 4.56 2.96
C VAL A 33 10.70 3.85 1.65
N ALA A 34 10.66 4.58 0.55
CA ALA A 34 10.42 4.04 -0.78
C ALA A 34 11.74 3.91 -1.54
N GLU A 35 12.26 2.68 -1.67
CA GLU A 35 13.50 2.43 -2.41
C GLU A 35 13.31 2.66 -3.92
N ASP A 36 14.32 3.23 -4.59
CA ASP A 36 14.24 3.63 -6.02
C ASP A 36 13.93 2.45 -6.97
N ARG A 37 14.37 1.24 -6.61
CA ARG A 37 14.21 0.03 -7.43
C ARG A 37 13.79 -1.16 -6.58
N GLY A 38 12.82 -0.96 -5.69
CA GLY A 38 12.46 -2.09 -4.83
C GLY A 38 11.34 -1.84 -3.82
N PRO A 39 11.48 -2.46 -2.64
CA PRO A 39 10.43 -2.51 -1.65
C PRO A 39 10.21 -1.15 -0.98
N ARG A 40 9.05 -1.04 -0.36
CA ARG A 40 8.71 0.08 0.52
C ARG A 40 8.79 -0.43 1.96
N HIS A 41 9.42 0.32 2.83
CA HIS A 41 9.47 0.00 4.26
C HIS A 41 8.56 0.96 4.97
N ILE A 42 7.63 0.42 5.75
CA ILE A 42 6.73 1.20 6.60
C ILE A 42 7.15 0.92 8.03
N MET A 43 7.44 1.99 8.77
CA MET A 43 7.80 1.93 10.17
C MET A 43 6.87 2.85 10.95
N VAL A 44 6.40 2.38 12.10
CA VAL A 44 5.63 3.17 13.05
C VAL A 44 6.47 3.32 14.31
N PHE A 45 6.62 4.57 14.76
CA PHE A 45 7.27 4.90 16.01
C PHE A 45 6.23 5.47 16.95
N ASP A 46 6.26 5.03 18.21
CA ASP A 46 5.71 5.83 19.28
C ASP A 46 6.71 6.94 19.63
N GLY A 47 6.23 8.12 20.02
CA GLY A 47 7.06 9.33 20.18
C GLY A 47 8.13 9.25 21.26
N GLN A 48 8.22 8.12 21.97
CA GLN A 48 9.12 7.90 23.09
C GLN A 48 10.30 6.97 22.74
N SER A 49 10.22 6.23 21.62
CA SER A 49 11.21 5.22 21.24
C SER A 49 12.02 5.60 20.00
N GLU A 50 13.33 5.31 20.02
CA GLU A 50 14.19 5.36 18.84
C GLU A 50 14.04 4.10 17.95
N GLU A 51 13.39 3.05 18.46
CA GLU A 51 13.07 1.83 17.74
C GLU A 51 11.61 1.83 17.29
N PRO A 52 11.30 1.35 16.07
CA PRO A 52 9.93 1.30 15.59
C PRO A 52 9.11 0.25 16.35
N SER A 53 7.94 0.63 16.83
CA SER A 53 6.97 -0.28 17.42
C SER A 53 6.40 -1.27 16.40
N THR A 54 6.46 -0.93 15.10
CA THR A 54 6.15 -1.85 13.99
C THR A 54 6.99 -1.51 12.78
N SER A 55 7.47 -2.55 12.08
CA SER A 55 8.15 -2.41 10.78
C SER A 55 7.67 -3.47 9.80
N VAL A 56 7.32 -3.05 8.59
CA VAL A 56 6.87 -3.93 7.51
C VAL A 56 7.59 -3.57 6.22
N ARG A 57 8.12 -4.59 5.54
CA ARG A 57 8.70 -4.46 4.21
C ARG A 57 7.71 -4.96 3.16
N LEU A 58 7.22 -4.04 2.34
CA LEU A 58 6.27 -4.30 1.27
C LEU A 58 6.98 -4.46 -0.06
N SER A 59 6.61 -5.50 -0.80
CA SER A 59 6.94 -5.59 -2.23
C SER A 59 6.21 -4.48 -3.01
N THR A 60 6.64 -4.22 -4.24
CA THR A 60 5.95 -3.28 -5.13
C THR A 60 4.46 -3.61 -5.30
N GLY A 61 4.13 -4.90 -5.45
CA GLY A 61 2.74 -5.35 -5.61
C GLY A 61 1.89 -5.13 -4.36
N HIS A 62 2.42 -5.46 -3.16
CA HIS A 62 1.70 -5.23 -1.90
C HIS A 62 1.48 -3.74 -1.64
N ALA A 63 2.49 -2.90 -1.90
CA ALA A 63 2.37 -1.45 -1.75
C ALA A 63 1.30 -0.87 -2.69
N ALA A 64 1.27 -1.31 -3.96
CA ALA A 64 0.26 -0.89 -4.92
C ALA A 64 -1.15 -1.35 -4.51
N GLY A 65 -1.30 -2.59 -4.06
CA GLY A 65 -2.57 -3.13 -3.56
C GLY A 65 -3.10 -2.34 -2.35
N ILE A 66 -2.25 -2.05 -1.37
CA ILE A 66 -2.62 -1.24 -0.20
C ILE A 66 -3.01 0.19 -0.62
N ALA A 67 -2.26 0.82 -1.52
CA ALA A 67 -2.61 2.15 -2.02
C ALA A 67 -3.97 2.15 -2.74
N ALA A 68 -4.27 1.11 -3.52
CA ALA A 68 -5.58 0.93 -4.13
C ALA A 68 -6.69 0.80 -3.08
N LEU A 69 -6.49 0.00 -2.02
CA LEU A 69 -7.46 -0.13 -0.93
C LEU A 69 -7.70 1.20 -0.21
N LEU A 70 -6.64 1.95 0.10
CA LEU A 70 -6.72 3.25 0.78
C LEU A 70 -7.41 4.32 -0.06
N THR A 71 -7.36 4.20 -1.39
CA THR A 71 -8.08 5.09 -2.33
C THR A 71 -9.51 4.62 -2.61
N GLY A 72 -9.96 3.54 -1.97
CA GLY A 72 -11.33 3.02 -2.04
C GLY A 72 -11.57 1.98 -3.13
N ALA A 73 -10.52 1.47 -3.79
CA ALA A 73 -10.66 0.40 -4.76
C ALA A 73 -11.16 -0.89 -4.07
N ARG A 74 -12.12 -1.56 -4.70
CA ARG A 74 -12.60 -2.88 -4.26
C ARG A 74 -11.82 -3.94 -5.02
N LEU A 75 -10.82 -4.51 -4.37
CA LEU A 75 -10.10 -5.67 -4.90
C LEU A 75 -10.93 -6.93 -4.65
N ALA A 76 -10.83 -7.91 -5.55
CA ALA A 76 -11.40 -9.23 -5.32
C ALA A 76 -10.75 -9.84 -4.07
N VAL A 77 -11.48 -9.85 -2.96
CA VAL A 77 -11.04 -10.52 -1.74
C VAL A 77 -11.20 -12.01 -1.97
N VAL A 78 -10.09 -12.69 -2.26
CA VAL A 78 -10.06 -14.14 -2.15
C VAL A 78 -10.00 -14.42 -0.66
N PRO A 79 -11.04 -15.03 -0.05
CA PRO A 79 -10.96 -15.42 1.34
C PRO A 79 -9.73 -16.29 1.51
N ALA A 80 -8.87 -15.97 2.49
CA ALA A 80 -7.79 -16.85 2.87
C ALA A 80 -8.44 -18.15 3.35
N VAL A 81 -8.48 -19.16 2.48
CA VAL A 81 -8.70 -20.52 2.92
C VAL A 81 -7.47 -20.81 3.75
N VAL A 82 -7.61 -20.69 5.07
CA VAL A 82 -6.63 -21.24 6.01
C VAL A 82 -6.77 -22.74 5.85
N ASP A 83 -6.08 -23.28 4.85
CA ASP A 83 -5.96 -24.71 4.70
C ASP A 83 -5.05 -25.15 5.86
N GLU A 84 -5.64 -25.73 6.91
CA GLU A 84 -4.90 -26.35 8.02
C GLU A 84 -4.15 -27.62 7.56
N ARG A 85 -3.67 -27.65 6.31
CA ARG A 85 -2.83 -28.71 5.76
C ARG A 85 -1.37 -28.28 5.93
N PRO A 86 -0.57 -28.97 6.76
CA PRO A 86 0.75 -28.50 7.21
C PRO A 86 1.83 -28.27 6.13
N ASP A 87 1.60 -28.61 4.85
CA ASP A 87 2.67 -28.77 3.86
C ASP A 87 2.48 -28.04 2.52
N GLU A 88 1.47 -27.18 2.36
CA GLU A 88 1.24 -26.47 1.08
C GLU A 88 1.65 -24.97 1.17
N PRO A 89 2.64 -24.50 0.38
CA PRO A 89 3.00 -23.09 0.38
C PRO A 89 1.83 -22.23 -0.12
N PRO A 90 1.57 -21.05 0.48
CA PRO A 90 0.44 -20.22 0.12
C PRO A 90 0.51 -19.81 -1.36
N PRO A 91 -0.64 -19.72 -2.06
CA PRO A 91 -0.65 -19.41 -3.49
C PRO A 91 -0.02 -18.04 -3.75
N ALA A 92 0.96 -18.03 -4.66
CA ALA A 92 1.62 -16.83 -5.10
C ALA A 92 0.73 -16.05 -6.07
N GLY A 93 0.38 -14.82 -5.69
CA GLY A 93 -0.01 -13.77 -6.63
C GLY A 93 -1.43 -13.22 -6.46
N ILE A 94 -1.52 -11.89 -6.49
CA ILE A 94 -2.76 -11.16 -6.75
C ILE A 94 -2.79 -10.89 -8.26
N PRO A 95 -3.67 -11.56 -9.04
CA PRO A 95 -3.88 -11.18 -10.43
C PRO A 95 -4.66 -9.86 -10.47
N VAL A 96 -4.11 -8.87 -11.18
CA VAL A 96 -4.76 -7.58 -11.44
C VAL A 96 -5.11 -7.54 -12.92
N ASP A 97 -6.36 -7.83 -13.26
CA ASP A 97 -6.90 -7.54 -14.58
C ASP A 97 -7.35 -6.08 -14.62
N THR A 98 -6.75 -5.29 -15.50
CA THR A 98 -7.15 -3.91 -15.77
C THR A 98 -8.24 -3.94 -16.82
N VAL A 99 -9.46 -3.51 -16.48
CA VAL A 99 -10.55 -3.35 -17.44
C VAL A 99 -10.61 -1.88 -17.86
N ASP A 100 -10.40 -1.62 -19.15
CA ASP A 100 -10.51 -0.28 -19.73
C ASP A 100 -11.98 0.13 -19.80
N ALA A 101 -12.36 1.17 -19.04
CA ALA A 101 -13.72 1.70 -19.04
C ALA A 101 -13.89 2.69 -20.21
N GLY A 102 -14.04 2.15 -21.42
CA GLY A 102 -14.53 2.89 -22.57
C GLY A 102 -16.04 2.75 -22.72
N GLU A 103 -16.79 3.71 -22.20
CA GLU A 103 -18.19 3.91 -22.55
C GLU A 103 -18.33 4.10 -24.07
N GLN A 104 -19.07 3.21 -24.74
CA GLN A 104 -19.72 3.55 -26.00
C GLN A 104 -21.19 3.11 -25.94
N SER A 105 -22.01 4.03 -25.42
CA SER A 105 -23.35 4.26 -25.94
C SER A 105 -23.22 5.08 -27.21
N VAL A 106 -23.74 4.62 -28.36
CA VAL A 106 -24.81 5.26 -29.15
C VAL A 106 -25.27 4.29 -30.26
N ALA A 107 -26.59 4.23 -30.42
CA ALA A 107 -27.40 3.64 -31.47
C ALA A 107 -26.89 3.72 -32.92
N GLY A 108 -27.35 2.77 -33.76
CA GLY A 108 -27.65 3.09 -35.17
C GLY A 108 -27.38 2.01 -36.21
N SER A 109 -28.48 1.51 -36.76
CA SER A 109 -28.66 1.05 -38.15
C SER A 109 -28.19 -0.34 -38.59
N ARG A 110 -29.22 -1.15 -38.83
CA ARG A 110 -29.29 -2.35 -39.65
C ARG A 110 -29.11 -2.00 -41.13
N PRO A 111 -28.70 -2.96 -41.97
CA PRO A 111 -29.51 -3.29 -43.15
C PRO A 111 -30.05 -4.72 -43.08
#